data_AF-Q7T1T5-F1
#
_entry.id   AF-Q7T1T5-F1
#
_cell.length_a   1.000
_cell.length_b   1.000
_cell.length_c   1.000
_cell.angle_alpha   90.00
_cell.angle_beta   90.00
_cell.angle_gamma   90.00
#
_symmetry.space_group_name_H-M   'P 1'
#
loop_
_entity.id
_entity.type
_entity.pdbx_description
1 polymer ?
#
loop_
_entity_poly.entity_id
_entity_poly.type
_entity_poly.pdbx_seq_one_letter_code
_entity_poly.pdbx_strand_id
1 'polypeptide(L)'
;RHDNAQLLTAIDLDGPTLGIAPVASMCDPKRSVGVIQDHNKQDVMVAITMAHELGHNLGMNHDGNQCNCDGNPCIMSATLDYQPPKRFSDCSRDQHWRYLIDNRPPCILNIPLRTDIVSPPVCGNYFVEVGEECDCGLPANCQNQCCNATTCKMIPGAQCEDGKCCERCQLKGAGTECRAARSECDIAESCTGQSPECPTDDFHRNGQPCLNNQGYCYNGNCPILDHQCHNLFGARKTVAPDGCFDSNQKGQGTYYCRKQNGVTIPCARKDIKCGRLFCVQRPIGNTFLCESTSSKNDPDIGMVDLGTKCGNGRVCNSNRECVDVSTAY
;
A
#
# COMPACT_ATOMS: atom_id res chain seq x y z
N ARG A 1 1.93 14.73 -8.85
CA ARG A 1 1.28 13.61 -8.13
C ARG A 1 1.95 13.54 -6.76
N HIS A 2 1.22 13.23 -5.69
CA HIS A 2 1.76 13.15 -4.33
C HIS A 2 0.97 12.11 -3.52
N ASP A 3 1.54 11.67 -2.39
CA ASP A 3 0.99 10.61 -1.55
C ASP A 3 0.20 11.14 -0.35
N ASN A 4 0.62 12.30 0.18
CA ASN A 4 0.03 13.00 1.31
C ASN A 4 0.19 14.52 1.16
N ALA A 5 -0.69 15.31 1.78
CA ALA A 5 -0.58 16.76 1.81
C ALA A 5 -0.81 17.33 3.22
N GLN A 6 0.14 18.12 3.71
CA GLN A 6 0.07 18.78 5.00
C GLN A 6 -0.12 20.30 4.80
N LEU A 7 -1.16 20.88 5.39
CA LEU A 7 -1.40 22.32 5.36
C LEU A 7 -0.78 22.97 6.59
N LEU A 8 0.21 23.85 6.39
CA LEU A 8 0.71 24.73 7.45
C LEU A 8 -0.13 26.00 7.50
N THR A 9 -0.58 26.40 8.68
CA THR A 9 -1.41 27.59 8.88
C THR A 9 -0.95 28.44 10.06
N ALA A 10 -1.02 29.76 9.90
CA ALA A 10 -0.80 30.71 10.99
C ALA A 10 -2.09 30.97 11.81
N ILE A 11 -3.21 30.35 11.42
CA ILE A 11 -4.47 30.42 12.18
C ILE A 11 -4.29 29.64 13.48
N ASP A 12 -4.68 30.26 14.59
CA ASP A 12 -4.79 29.62 15.88
C ASP A 12 -6.01 28.68 15.88
N LEU A 13 -5.77 27.38 16.01
CA LEU A 13 -6.84 26.39 15.99
C LEU A 13 -7.59 26.38 17.32
N ASP A 14 -8.86 26.00 17.29
CA ASP A 14 -9.69 26.02 18.49
C ASP A 14 -9.15 25.06 19.59
N GLY A 15 -9.08 25.59 20.82
CA GLY A 15 -8.67 24.84 22.00
C GLY A 15 -7.15 24.61 22.06
N PRO A 16 -6.69 23.47 22.62
CA PRO A 16 -5.26 23.15 22.71
C PRO A 16 -4.71 22.45 21.46
N THR A 17 -5.45 22.45 20.36
CA THR A 17 -5.12 21.68 19.14
C THR A 17 -4.00 22.38 18.38
N LEU A 18 -2.91 21.68 18.09
CA LEU A 18 -1.81 22.21 17.26
C LEU A 18 -1.77 21.59 15.86
N GLY A 19 -2.46 20.48 15.66
CA GLY A 19 -2.59 19.80 14.39
C GLY A 19 -3.75 18.82 14.40
N ILE A 20 -4.17 18.39 13.21
CA ILE A 20 -5.19 17.36 13.04
C ILE A 20 -5.02 16.60 11.72
N ALA A 21 -5.10 15.27 11.79
CA ALA A 21 -5.04 14.39 10.64
C ALA A 21 -5.94 13.15 10.80
N PRO A 22 -6.53 12.61 9.71
CA PRO A 22 -7.26 11.35 9.78
C PRO A 22 -6.33 10.16 10.02
N VAL A 23 -6.73 9.26 10.92
CA VAL A 23 -5.94 8.04 11.21
C VAL A 23 -6.05 7.01 10.07
N ALA A 24 -4.95 6.30 9.79
CA ALA A 24 -4.87 5.19 8.82
C ALA A 24 -5.45 5.57 7.45
N SER A 25 -4.88 6.62 6.88
CA SER A 25 -5.43 7.32 5.71
C SER A 25 -4.39 7.64 4.65
N MET A 26 -3.12 7.26 4.84
CA MET A 26 -2.08 7.41 3.83
C MET A 26 -2.55 6.79 2.49
N CYS A 27 -2.29 7.49 1.38
CA CYS A 27 -2.76 7.20 0.02
C CYS A 27 -4.26 7.40 -0.25
N ASP A 28 -5.11 7.65 0.75
CA ASP A 28 -6.53 7.95 0.52
C ASP A 28 -6.67 9.31 -0.18
N PRO A 29 -7.38 9.39 -1.32
CA PRO A 29 -7.44 10.61 -2.14
C PRO A 29 -8.14 11.80 -1.45
N LYS A 30 -8.86 11.58 -0.34
CA LYS A 30 -9.53 12.63 0.43
C LYS A 30 -8.99 12.76 1.85
N ARG A 31 -8.46 11.68 2.41
CA ARG A 31 -8.08 11.61 3.83
C ARG A 31 -6.57 11.59 4.06
N SER A 32 -5.73 11.40 3.04
CA SER A 32 -4.26 11.50 3.15
C SER A 32 -3.82 12.96 3.25
N VAL A 33 -4.27 13.61 4.32
CA VAL A 33 -4.05 15.02 4.60
C VAL A 33 -3.86 15.25 6.09
N GLY A 34 -3.29 16.41 6.43
CA GLY A 34 -3.31 16.94 7.79
C GLY A 34 -3.22 18.46 7.78
N VAL A 35 -3.55 19.07 8.92
CA VAL A 35 -3.41 20.51 9.15
C VAL A 35 -2.51 20.70 10.35
N ILE A 36 -1.55 21.61 10.25
CA ILE A 36 -0.55 21.91 11.28
C ILE A 36 -0.54 23.41 11.51
N GLN A 37 -0.71 23.82 12.76
CA GLN A 37 -0.53 25.20 13.18
C GLN A 37 0.97 25.53 13.24
N ASP A 38 1.35 26.67 12.70
CA ASP A 38 2.68 27.26 12.87
C ASP A 38 2.80 27.91 14.26
N HIS A 39 2.80 27.06 15.30
CA HIS A 39 2.61 27.47 16.70
C HIS A 39 3.88 27.91 17.41
N ASN A 40 5.06 27.76 16.78
CA ASN A 40 6.34 28.00 17.44
C ASN A 40 7.39 28.56 16.48
N LYS A 41 8.20 29.51 16.97
CA LYS A 41 9.33 30.07 16.20
C LYS A 41 10.48 29.08 15.98
N GLN A 42 10.52 27.99 16.72
CA GLN A 42 11.49 26.92 16.51
C GLN A 42 10.90 25.89 15.55
N ASP A 43 11.43 25.84 14.33
CA ASP A 43 10.96 24.94 13.26
C ASP A 43 10.85 23.49 13.71
N VAL A 44 11.73 23.03 14.61
CA VAL A 44 11.70 21.66 15.17
C VAL A 44 10.38 21.34 15.87
N MET A 45 9.77 22.30 16.55
CA MET A 45 8.51 22.08 17.28
C MET A 45 7.33 21.93 16.32
N VAL A 46 7.33 22.70 15.23
CA VAL A 46 6.34 22.58 14.15
C VAL A 46 6.55 21.29 13.36
N ALA A 47 7.81 20.91 13.11
CA ALA A 47 8.17 19.64 12.47
C ALA A 47 7.74 18.42 13.30
N ILE A 48 7.79 18.50 14.64
CA ILE A 48 7.28 17.46 15.53
C ILE A 48 5.76 17.32 15.39
N THR A 49 5.02 18.43 15.35
CA THR A 49 3.57 18.40 15.09
C THR A 49 3.28 17.79 13.72
N MET A 50 4.03 18.17 12.69
CA MET A 50 3.91 17.52 11.37
C MET A 50 4.17 16.01 11.42
N ALA A 51 5.21 15.57 12.13
CA ALA A 51 5.52 14.16 12.30
C ALA A 51 4.42 13.41 13.07
N HIS A 52 3.80 14.06 14.06
CA HIS A 52 2.66 13.54 14.80
C HIS A 52 1.45 13.30 13.88
N GLU A 53 1.08 14.30 13.08
CA GLU A 53 -0.05 14.21 12.14
C GLU A 53 0.20 13.18 11.02
N LEU A 54 1.43 13.13 10.49
CA LEU A 54 1.82 12.07 9.55
C LEU A 54 1.78 10.69 10.20
N GLY A 55 2.15 10.58 11.49
CA GLY A 55 2.02 9.36 12.29
C GLY A 55 0.57 8.87 12.33
N HIS A 56 -0.40 9.77 12.55
CA HIS A 56 -1.82 9.45 12.42
C HIS A 56 -2.18 8.93 11.02
N ASN A 57 -1.81 9.64 9.96
CA ASN A 57 -2.06 9.16 8.59
C ASN A 57 -1.48 7.75 8.35
N LEU A 58 -0.35 7.44 8.97
CA LEU A 58 0.34 6.15 8.94
C LEU A 58 -0.13 5.12 9.98
N GLY A 59 -1.31 5.35 10.59
CA GLY A 59 -2.01 4.38 11.42
C GLY A 59 -1.64 4.38 12.90
N MET A 60 -0.82 5.33 13.36
CA MET A 60 -0.49 5.48 14.78
C MET A 60 -1.60 6.22 15.53
N ASN A 61 -1.85 5.83 16.77
CA ASN A 61 -2.74 6.53 17.70
C ASN A 61 -1.89 7.18 18.80
N HIS A 62 -2.53 8.01 19.64
CA HIS A 62 -1.84 8.58 20.79
C HIS A 62 -1.29 7.51 21.73
N ASP A 63 -0.15 7.84 22.34
CA ASP A 63 0.50 7.02 23.36
C ASP A 63 -0.32 6.97 24.66
N GLY A 64 -0.47 5.76 25.20
CA GLY A 64 -1.02 5.52 26.53
C GLY A 64 0.06 5.31 27.58
N ASN A 65 -0.33 5.11 28.85
CA ASN A 65 0.59 5.00 29.99
C ASN A 65 1.61 3.87 29.89
N GLN A 66 1.34 2.83 29.08
CA GLN A 66 2.21 1.69 28.85
C GLN A 66 3.24 1.88 27.72
N CYS A 67 3.17 2.99 26.97
CA CYS A 67 4.02 3.25 25.82
C CYS A 67 5.31 3.99 26.26
N ASN A 68 6.45 3.63 25.67
CA ASN A 68 7.75 4.08 26.15
C ASN A 68 8.67 4.59 25.01
N CYS A 69 9.41 5.67 25.31
CA CYS A 69 10.47 6.25 24.49
C CYS A 69 11.77 6.45 25.31
N ASP A 70 12.20 5.40 26.00
CA ASP A 70 13.41 5.38 26.84
C ASP A 70 13.39 6.50 27.91
N GLY A 71 12.22 6.75 28.51
CA GLY A 71 12.03 7.79 29.55
C GLY A 71 11.93 9.24 29.04
N ASN A 72 11.84 9.46 27.72
CA ASN A 72 11.63 10.78 27.12
C ASN A 72 10.20 10.93 26.58
N PRO A 73 9.72 12.16 26.32
CA PRO A 73 8.49 12.39 25.56
C PRO A 73 8.52 11.72 24.19
N CYS A 74 7.37 11.19 23.77
CA CYS A 74 7.18 10.49 22.51
C CYS A 74 6.46 11.39 21.49
N ILE A 75 6.76 11.24 20.20
CA ILE A 75 6.12 12.02 19.13
C ILE A 75 4.59 11.88 19.19
N MET A 76 4.05 10.69 19.44
CA MET A 76 2.59 10.43 19.51
C MET A 76 1.98 10.70 20.89
N SER A 77 2.65 11.45 21.77
CA SER A 77 2.02 11.90 23.01
C SER A 77 0.85 12.83 22.70
N ALA A 78 -0.28 12.67 23.39
CA ALA A 78 -1.50 13.46 23.15
C ALA A 78 -1.33 14.97 23.43
N THR A 79 -0.26 15.35 24.11
CA THR A 79 0.10 16.74 24.42
C THR A 79 1.57 16.96 24.09
N LEU A 80 1.88 18.12 23.52
CA LEU A 80 3.25 18.50 23.19
C LEU A 80 3.99 18.95 24.45
N ASP A 81 5.14 18.31 24.74
CA ASP A 81 6.03 18.69 25.83
C ASP A 81 6.91 19.90 25.43
N TYR A 82 7.46 20.60 26.42
CA TYR A 82 8.46 21.65 26.18
C TYR A 82 9.76 21.07 25.61
N GLN A 83 10.11 19.84 26.03
CA GLN A 83 11.25 19.13 25.44
C GLN A 83 10.85 18.50 24.10
N PRO A 84 11.52 18.83 22.98
CA PRO A 84 11.15 18.32 21.67
C PRO A 84 11.31 16.80 21.59
N PRO A 85 10.24 15.99 21.47
CA PRO A 85 10.36 14.55 21.26
C PRO A 85 11.05 14.25 19.93
N LYS A 86 11.93 13.24 19.92
CA LYS A 86 12.69 12.83 18.71
C LYS A 86 12.42 11.39 18.30
N ARG A 87 11.56 10.68 19.04
CA ARG A 87 11.34 9.24 18.88
C ARG A 87 9.87 8.91 18.93
N PHE A 88 9.49 7.92 18.14
CA PHE A 88 8.23 7.20 18.28
C PHE A 88 8.34 6.17 19.41
N SER A 89 7.23 5.92 20.08
CA SER A 89 7.14 4.89 21.11
C SER A 89 7.20 3.48 20.54
N ASP A 90 7.43 2.51 21.41
CA ASP A 90 7.22 1.10 21.10
C ASP A 90 5.80 0.80 20.60
N CYS A 91 4.77 1.39 21.21
CA CYS A 91 3.37 1.30 20.76
C CYS A 91 3.18 1.86 19.34
N SER A 92 3.72 3.04 19.06
CA SER A 92 3.62 3.70 17.76
C SER A 92 4.21 2.82 16.65
N ARG A 93 5.38 2.21 16.93
CA ARG A 93 6.05 1.30 15.99
C ARG A 93 5.22 0.04 15.70
N ASP A 94 4.63 -0.58 16.73
CA ASP A 94 3.78 -1.77 16.57
C ASP A 94 2.49 -1.45 15.79
N GLN A 95 1.84 -0.32 16.10
CA GLN A 95 0.65 0.14 15.39
C GLN A 95 0.92 0.45 13.92
N HIS A 96 2.00 1.16 13.64
CA HIS A 96 2.42 1.46 12.27
C HIS A 96 2.73 0.18 11.48
N TRP A 97 3.43 -0.77 12.08
CA TRP A 97 3.74 -2.05 11.45
C TRP A 97 2.47 -2.84 11.10
N ARG A 98 1.48 -2.88 12.01
CA ARG A 98 0.17 -3.49 11.72
C ARG A 98 -0.54 -2.79 10.58
N TYR A 99 -0.56 -1.45 10.57
CA TYR A 99 -1.14 -0.68 9.48
C TYR A 99 -0.50 -1.03 8.12
N LEU A 100 0.83 -1.12 8.05
CA LEU A 100 1.51 -1.50 6.80
C LEU A 100 1.15 -2.92 6.34
N ILE A 101 1.01 -3.87 7.26
CA ILE A 101 0.64 -5.26 6.95
C ILE A 101 -0.82 -5.38 6.49
N ASP A 102 -1.73 -4.74 7.22
CA ASP A 102 -3.17 -4.89 7.04
C ASP A 102 -3.69 -4.04 5.87
N ASN A 103 -3.17 -2.83 5.69
CA ASN A 103 -3.67 -1.88 4.69
C ASN A 103 -2.82 -1.81 3.42
N ARG A 104 -1.51 -2.12 3.49
CA ARG A 104 -0.56 -2.10 2.37
C ARG A 104 -0.74 -0.90 1.42
N PRO A 105 -0.63 0.34 1.92
CA PRO A 105 -0.83 1.55 1.12
C PRO A 105 0.12 1.57 -0.09
N PRO A 106 -0.39 1.47 -1.33
CA PRO A 106 0.48 1.23 -2.49
C PRO A 106 1.27 2.46 -2.95
N CYS A 107 0.80 3.68 -2.63
CA CYS A 107 1.44 4.92 -3.10
C CYS A 107 2.80 5.19 -2.46
N ILE A 108 3.05 4.68 -1.24
CA ILE A 108 4.33 4.86 -0.55
C ILE A 108 5.40 3.81 -0.93
N LEU A 109 5.12 2.98 -1.94
CA LEU A 109 6.05 1.96 -2.41
C LEU A 109 6.96 2.46 -3.54
N ASN A 110 6.52 3.47 -4.29
CA ASN A 110 7.34 4.07 -5.33
C ASN A 110 8.34 5.07 -4.74
N ILE A 111 9.60 4.95 -5.15
CA ILE A 111 10.64 5.92 -4.82
C ILE A 111 10.46 7.13 -5.78
N PRO A 112 10.34 8.38 -5.28
CA PRO A 112 10.21 9.54 -6.16
C PRO A 112 11.46 9.73 -7.02
N LEU A 113 11.29 10.26 -8.23
CA LEU A 113 12.44 10.61 -9.06
C LEU A 113 13.21 11.75 -8.38
N ARG A 114 14.53 11.74 -8.50
CA ARG A 114 15.39 12.79 -7.90
C ARG A 114 14.98 14.19 -8.35
N THR A 115 14.49 14.32 -9.58
CA THR A 115 14.02 15.58 -10.18
C THR A 115 12.66 16.05 -9.67
N ASP A 116 11.88 15.18 -9.01
CA ASP A 116 10.57 15.53 -8.44
C ASP A 116 10.71 16.12 -7.03
N ILE A 117 11.90 16.01 -6.42
CA ILE A 117 12.19 16.54 -5.09
C ILE A 117 12.55 18.01 -5.22
N VAL A 118 11.75 18.86 -4.57
CA VAL A 118 11.86 20.33 -4.65
C VAL A 118 12.66 20.92 -3.48
N SER A 119 12.93 20.14 -2.43
CA SER A 119 13.80 20.57 -1.34
C SER A 119 15.24 20.70 -1.82
N PRO A 120 16.03 21.62 -1.24
CA PRO A 120 17.47 21.61 -1.44
C PRO A 120 18.07 20.24 -1.06
N PRO A 121 18.97 19.68 -1.88
CA PRO A 121 19.62 18.40 -1.57
C PRO A 121 20.36 18.40 -0.23
N VAL A 122 20.24 17.31 0.54
CA VAL A 122 20.87 17.15 1.86
C VAL A 122 21.63 15.83 1.95
N CYS A 123 22.93 15.91 1.74
CA CYS A 123 23.82 14.76 1.90
C CYS A 123 23.76 14.18 3.32
N GLY A 124 23.45 12.88 3.41
CA GLY A 124 23.35 12.11 4.63
C GLY A 124 21.92 11.91 5.13
N ASN A 125 20.91 12.18 4.28
CA ASN A 125 19.50 11.97 4.61
C ASN A 125 18.96 10.59 4.16
N TYR A 126 19.83 9.70 3.65
CA TYR A 126 19.54 8.37 3.12
C TYR A 126 18.73 8.37 1.81
N PHE A 127 18.66 9.50 1.11
CA PHE A 127 17.92 9.61 -0.13
C PHE A 127 18.77 10.30 -1.19
N VAL A 128 19.05 9.63 -2.31
CA VAL A 128 19.90 10.23 -3.33
C VAL A 128 19.16 11.31 -4.11
N GLU A 129 19.58 12.57 -3.93
CA GLU A 129 18.97 13.75 -4.55
C GLU A 129 19.77 14.25 -5.76
N VAL A 130 19.32 15.35 -6.38
CA VAL A 130 20.03 15.97 -7.52
C VAL A 130 21.41 16.46 -7.06
N GLY A 131 22.47 15.99 -7.73
CA GLY A 131 23.86 16.35 -7.43
C GLY A 131 24.62 15.27 -6.65
N GLU A 132 23.90 14.33 -6.05
CA GLU A 132 24.47 13.21 -5.31
C GLU A 132 24.56 11.96 -6.18
N GLU A 133 25.59 11.17 -5.94
CA GLU A 133 25.77 9.87 -6.62
C GLU A 133 25.31 8.71 -5.73
N CYS A 134 25.33 8.91 -4.42
CA CYS A 134 25.03 7.92 -3.39
C CYS A 134 24.66 8.65 -2.08
N ASP A 135 23.88 8.02 -1.20
CA ASP A 135 23.59 8.53 0.15
C ASP A 135 23.30 7.38 1.13
N CYS A 136 24.28 7.07 1.97
CA CYS A 136 24.21 6.05 3.01
C CYS A 136 24.00 6.63 4.42
N GLY A 137 23.55 7.88 4.51
CA GLY A 137 23.38 8.61 5.76
C GLY A 137 24.67 9.26 6.28
N LEU A 138 24.64 9.67 7.55
CA LEU A 138 25.77 10.32 8.21
C LEU A 138 27.01 9.38 8.27
N PRO A 139 28.24 9.93 8.26
CA PRO A 139 29.47 9.12 8.34
C PRO A 139 29.54 8.16 9.53
N ALA A 140 28.92 8.50 10.66
CA ALA A 140 28.88 7.65 11.85
C ALA A 140 28.01 6.39 11.67
N ASN A 141 27.06 6.41 10.74
CA ASN A 141 26.06 5.36 10.54
C ASN A 141 26.20 4.65 9.19
N CYS A 142 26.94 5.24 8.24
CA CYS A 142 27.12 4.67 6.91
C CYS A 142 27.90 3.35 6.98
N GLN A 143 27.24 2.27 6.57
CA GLN A 143 27.83 0.94 6.43
C GLN A 143 28.16 0.61 4.97
N ASN A 144 27.71 1.45 4.02
CA ASN A 144 27.91 1.22 2.60
C ASN A 144 29.35 1.57 2.20
N GLN A 145 30.11 0.57 1.77
CA GLN A 145 31.52 0.75 1.37
C GLN A 145 31.67 1.42 0.00
N CYS A 146 30.59 1.53 -0.77
CA CYS A 146 30.57 2.10 -2.11
C CYS A 146 30.40 3.62 -2.10
N CYS A 147 29.97 4.20 -0.96
CA CYS A 147 29.65 5.61 -0.85
C CYS A 147 30.56 6.34 0.14
N ASN A 148 31.04 7.52 -0.26
CA ASN A 148 31.63 8.47 0.67
C ASN A 148 30.52 9.30 1.33
N ALA A 149 30.13 8.91 2.53
CA ALA A 149 29.10 9.56 3.35
C ALA A 149 29.34 11.05 3.66
N THR A 150 30.58 11.54 3.52
CA THR A 150 30.88 12.97 3.77
C THR A 150 30.55 13.83 2.56
N THR A 151 30.61 13.25 1.36
CA THR A 151 30.49 14.00 0.10
C THR A 151 29.30 13.55 -0.76
N CYS A 152 28.64 12.44 -0.40
CA CYS A 152 27.60 11.80 -1.20
C CYS A 152 28.06 11.50 -2.64
N LYS A 153 29.31 11.02 -2.71
CA LYS A 153 29.99 10.62 -3.95
C LYS A 153 30.42 9.18 -3.88
N MET A 154 30.35 8.52 -5.02
CA MET A 154 30.79 7.14 -5.14
C MET A 154 32.30 7.06 -4.91
N ILE A 155 32.76 5.98 -4.27
CA ILE A 155 34.20 5.75 -4.15
C ILE A 155 34.81 5.44 -5.53
N PRO A 156 36.12 5.68 -5.75
CA PRO A 156 36.76 5.36 -7.02
C PRO A 156 36.58 3.88 -7.41
N GLY A 157 36.09 3.64 -8.63
CA GLY A 157 35.87 2.29 -9.17
C GLY A 157 34.50 1.68 -8.84
N ALA A 158 33.70 2.30 -7.97
CA ALA A 158 32.31 1.88 -7.75
C ALA A 158 31.40 2.30 -8.91
N GLN A 159 30.52 1.41 -9.32
CA GLN A 159 29.52 1.61 -10.38
C GLN A 159 28.11 1.79 -9.81
N CYS A 160 27.85 1.28 -8.60
CA CYS A 160 26.58 1.39 -7.91
C CYS A 160 26.76 1.36 -6.39
N GLU A 161 25.80 1.94 -5.66
CA GLU A 161 25.74 1.92 -4.20
C GLU A 161 24.69 0.92 -3.69
N ASP A 162 23.48 1.04 -4.24
CA ASP A 162 22.28 0.31 -3.83
C ASP A 162 21.54 -0.21 -5.08
N GLY A 163 20.47 -0.96 -4.87
CA GLY A 163 19.64 -1.54 -5.93
C GLY A 163 19.84 -3.05 -6.06
N LYS A 164 18.77 -3.76 -6.47
CA LYS A 164 18.79 -5.23 -6.57
C LYS A 164 19.79 -5.78 -7.58
N CYS A 165 20.24 -4.93 -8.51
CA CYS A 165 21.27 -5.21 -9.51
C CYS A 165 22.65 -4.63 -9.16
N CYS A 166 22.86 -4.23 -7.91
CA CYS A 166 24.17 -3.89 -7.39
C CYS A 166 24.73 -5.03 -6.52
N GLU A 167 26.00 -5.39 -6.73
CA GLU A 167 26.72 -6.32 -5.87
C GLU A 167 28.17 -5.87 -5.70
N ARG A 168 28.63 -5.70 -4.46
CA ARG A 168 30.01 -5.28 -4.14
C ARG A 168 30.44 -4.05 -4.94
N CYS A 169 29.57 -3.05 -4.99
CA CYS A 169 29.77 -1.79 -5.71
C CYS A 169 29.86 -1.92 -7.24
N GLN A 170 29.52 -3.07 -7.82
CA GLN A 170 29.55 -3.31 -9.26
C GLN A 170 28.15 -3.69 -9.76
N LEU A 171 27.85 -3.34 -11.01
CA LEU A 171 26.61 -3.77 -11.64
C LEU A 171 26.64 -5.28 -11.84
N LYS A 172 25.57 -5.97 -11.44
CA LYS A 172 25.38 -7.39 -11.74
C LYS A 172 25.31 -7.58 -13.26
N GLY A 173 25.86 -8.69 -13.73
CA GLY A 173 25.88 -9.02 -15.15
C GLY A 173 24.49 -9.08 -15.77
N ALA A 174 24.38 -8.73 -17.06
CA ALA A 174 23.13 -8.82 -17.81
C ALA A 174 22.55 -10.24 -17.75
N GLY A 175 21.25 -10.36 -17.49
CA GLY A 175 20.56 -11.65 -17.32
C GLY A 175 20.60 -12.23 -15.90
N THR A 176 21.23 -11.54 -14.93
CA THR A 176 21.16 -11.94 -13.52
C THR A 176 19.76 -11.67 -12.96
N GLU A 177 19.06 -12.69 -12.46
CA GLU A 177 17.73 -12.50 -11.86
C GLU A 177 17.79 -11.54 -10.67
N CYS A 178 16.94 -10.51 -10.70
CA CYS A 178 16.81 -9.51 -9.63
C CYS A 178 15.43 -9.52 -8.98
N ARG A 179 14.43 -10.12 -9.62
CA ARG A 179 13.13 -10.40 -9.02
C ARG A 179 12.60 -11.72 -9.56
N ALA A 180 12.32 -12.65 -8.65
CA ALA A 180 11.64 -13.90 -9.00
C ALA A 180 10.18 -13.65 -9.38
N ALA A 181 9.65 -14.50 -10.26
CA ALA A 181 8.23 -14.58 -10.53
C ALA A 181 7.48 -15.07 -9.28
N ARG A 182 6.41 -14.38 -8.90
CA ARG A 182 5.57 -14.69 -7.72
C ARG A 182 4.46 -15.69 -8.05
N SER A 183 4.08 -15.80 -9.32
CA SER A 183 3.05 -16.70 -9.80
C SER A 183 3.29 -17.08 -11.26
N GLU A 184 2.50 -18.01 -11.80
CA GLU A 184 2.51 -18.34 -13.24
C GLU A 184 2.05 -17.19 -14.15
N CYS A 185 1.49 -16.11 -13.58
CA CYS A 185 1.05 -14.91 -14.28
C CYS A 185 2.08 -13.77 -14.22
N ASP A 186 3.22 -14.01 -13.57
CA ASP A 186 4.26 -13.02 -13.27
C ASP A 186 5.56 -13.38 -13.99
N ILE A 187 6.29 -12.39 -14.51
CA ILE A 187 7.53 -12.60 -15.29
C ILE A 187 8.73 -12.25 -14.43
N ALA A 188 9.69 -13.15 -14.23
CA ALA A 188 10.90 -12.79 -13.48
C ALA A 188 11.75 -11.75 -14.25
N GLU A 189 12.16 -10.66 -13.60
CA GLU A 189 13.09 -9.69 -14.20
C GLU A 189 14.54 -10.00 -13.89
N SER A 190 15.36 -9.61 -14.86
CA SER A 190 16.80 -9.74 -14.82
C SER A 190 17.50 -8.41 -15.00
N CYS A 191 18.65 -8.26 -14.37
CA CYS A 191 19.52 -7.10 -14.50
C CYS A 191 19.90 -6.87 -15.95
N THR A 192 19.97 -5.60 -16.35
CA THR A 192 20.38 -5.21 -17.71
C THR A 192 21.90 -5.20 -17.88
N GLY A 193 22.65 -5.21 -16.78
CA GLY A 193 24.11 -4.98 -16.77
C GLY A 193 24.51 -3.52 -16.94
N GLN A 194 23.55 -2.60 -17.06
CA GLN A 194 23.78 -1.17 -17.30
C GLN A 194 23.13 -0.27 -16.24
N SER A 195 22.32 -0.85 -15.35
CA SER A 195 21.60 -0.16 -14.29
C SER A 195 21.72 -0.94 -12.98
N PRO A 196 21.87 -0.26 -11.83
CA PRO A 196 21.81 -0.90 -10.52
C PRO A 196 20.40 -1.30 -10.11
N GLU A 197 19.39 -0.76 -10.78
CA GLU A 197 18.00 -1.08 -10.53
C GLU A 197 17.53 -2.29 -11.33
N CYS A 198 16.71 -3.10 -10.66
CA CYS A 198 15.93 -4.12 -11.35
C CYS A 198 14.92 -3.42 -12.27
N PRO A 199 14.71 -3.91 -13.50
CA PRO A 199 13.67 -3.37 -14.38
C PRO A 199 12.29 -3.35 -13.70
N THR A 200 11.40 -2.52 -14.25
CA THR A 200 10.01 -2.45 -13.80
C THR A 200 9.34 -3.82 -13.89
N ASP A 201 8.56 -4.15 -12.86
CA ASP A 201 7.77 -5.38 -12.74
C ASP A 201 6.84 -5.54 -13.96
N ASP A 202 7.03 -6.62 -14.73
CA ASP A 202 6.25 -6.96 -15.92
C ASP A 202 5.50 -8.28 -15.71
N PHE A 203 4.38 -8.42 -16.41
CA PHE A 203 3.44 -9.51 -16.18
C PHE A 203 3.08 -10.21 -17.47
N HIS A 204 2.69 -11.48 -17.34
CA HIS A 204 2.02 -12.13 -18.46
C HIS A 204 0.73 -11.38 -18.79
N ARG A 205 0.38 -11.38 -20.08
CA ARG A 205 -0.79 -10.66 -20.58
C ARG A 205 -2.04 -11.01 -19.78
N ASN A 206 -2.82 -9.98 -19.46
CA ASN A 206 -4.13 -10.18 -18.84
C ASN A 206 -4.99 -11.09 -19.73
N GLY A 207 -5.72 -12.02 -19.11
CA GLY A 207 -6.55 -13.00 -19.81
C GLY A 207 -5.86 -14.31 -20.17
N GLN A 208 -4.57 -14.46 -19.92
CA GLN A 208 -3.90 -15.76 -20.05
C GLN A 208 -4.48 -16.77 -19.04
N PRO A 209 -4.87 -17.99 -19.43
CA PRO A 209 -5.38 -18.97 -18.47
C PRO A 209 -4.33 -19.36 -17.43
N CYS A 210 -4.75 -19.52 -16.18
CA CYS A 210 -3.90 -19.85 -15.04
C CYS A 210 -4.59 -20.84 -14.09
N LEU A 211 -3.82 -21.43 -13.19
CA LEU A 211 -4.21 -22.43 -12.19
C LEU A 211 -4.98 -23.60 -12.83
N ASN A 212 -4.44 -24.17 -13.90
CA ASN A 212 -5.10 -25.22 -14.68
C ASN A 212 -6.50 -24.80 -15.20
N ASN A 213 -6.61 -23.61 -15.79
CA ASN A 213 -7.86 -23.00 -16.29
C ASN A 213 -8.89 -22.65 -15.19
N GLN A 214 -8.51 -22.60 -13.92
CA GLN A 214 -9.39 -22.13 -12.86
C GLN A 214 -9.56 -20.61 -12.86
N GLY A 215 -8.60 -19.87 -13.42
CA GLY A 215 -8.64 -18.42 -13.53
C GLY A 215 -8.03 -17.89 -14.83
N TYR A 216 -7.92 -16.57 -14.89
CA TYR A 216 -7.21 -15.83 -15.93
C TYR A 216 -6.27 -14.81 -15.28
N CYS A 217 -5.08 -14.63 -15.85
CA CYS A 217 -4.10 -13.70 -15.34
C CYS A 217 -4.64 -12.28 -15.34
N TYR A 218 -4.38 -11.57 -14.25
CA TYR A 218 -4.71 -10.17 -14.08
C TYR A 218 -3.63 -9.50 -13.23
N ASN A 219 -2.86 -8.60 -13.85
CA ASN A 219 -1.77 -7.83 -13.24
C ASN A 219 -0.86 -8.69 -12.37
N GLY A 220 -0.24 -9.71 -12.97
CA GLY A 220 0.72 -10.59 -12.29
C GLY A 220 0.13 -11.70 -11.42
N ASN A 221 -1.19 -11.73 -11.23
CA ASN A 221 -1.88 -12.67 -10.34
C ASN A 221 -2.93 -13.51 -11.08
N CYS A 222 -3.36 -14.61 -10.45
CA CYS A 222 -4.48 -15.42 -10.91
C CYS A 222 -5.67 -15.31 -9.94
N PRO A 223 -6.51 -14.25 -10.03
CA PRO A 223 -7.63 -14.07 -9.11
C PRO A 223 -8.71 -15.14 -9.33
N ILE A 224 -8.98 -15.92 -8.28
CA ILE A 224 -10.04 -16.92 -8.25
C ILE A 224 -10.90 -16.75 -6.99
N LEU A 225 -12.20 -17.06 -7.12
CA LEU A 225 -13.17 -16.92 -6.04
C LEU A 225 -12.79 -17.73 -4.78
N ASP A 226 -12.19 -18.91 -4.96
CA ASP A 226 -11.85 -19.80 -3.83
C ASP A 226 -10.74 -19.21 -2.96
N HIS A 227 -9.68 -18.68 -3.57
CA HIS A 227 -8.62 -17.95 -2.85
C HIS A 227 -9.15 -16.70 -2.16
N GLN A 228 -10.09 -15.97 -2.76
CA GLN A 228 -10.73 -14.82 -2.10
C GLN A 228 -11.53 -15.24 -0.86
N CYS A 229 -12.28 -16.36 -0.92
CA CYS A 229 -12.96 -16.91 0.24
C CYS A 229 -11.99 -17.35 1.34
N HIS A 230 -10.89 -18.01 0.96
CA HIS A 230 -9.82 -18.38 1.87
C HIS A 230 -9.21 -17.16 2.57
N ASN A 231 -8.89 -16.11 1.82
CA ASN A 231 -8.23 -14.92 2.35
C ASN A 231 -9.14 -14.11 3.28
N LEU A 232 -10.44 -14.03 2.99
CA LEU A 232 -11.39 -13.25 3.79
C LEU A 232 -11.88 -13.99 5.05
N PHE A 233 -12.05 -15.32 4.97
CA PHE A 233 -12.73 -16.09 6.01
C PHE A 233 -11.94 -17.30 6.55
N GLY A 234 -10.75 -17.55 6.01
CA GLY A 234 -9.84 -18.61 6.43
C GLY A 234 -9.99 -19.93 5.67
N ALA A 235 -9.10 -20.88 5.99
CA ALA A 235 -8.85 -22.09 5.19
C ALA A 235 -10.00 -23.08 5.01
N ARG A 236 -11.11 -22.94 5.74
CA ARG A 236 -12.26 -23.86 5.69
C ARG A 236 -13.41 -23.35 4.81
N LYS A 237 -13.22 -22.23 4.14
CA LYS A 237 -14.27 -21.50 3.42
C LYS A 237 -14.05 -21.66 1.93
N THR A 238 -15.14 -21.96 1.23
CA THR A 238 -15.18 -22.19 -0.22
C THR A 238 -16.22 -21.28 -0.85
N VAL A 239 -16.18 -21.16 -2.17
CA VAL A 239 -17.16 -20.37 -2.93
C VAL A 239 -18.59 -20.86 -2.67
N ALA A 240 -19.51 -19.93 -2.46
CA ALA A 240 -20.92 -20.26 -2.28
C ALA A 240 -21.62 -20.67 -3.60
N PRO A 241 -22.74 -21.41 -3.53
CA PRO A 241 -23.58 -21.67 -4.70
C PRO A 241 -24.14 -20.39 -5.33
N ASP A 242 -24.48 -20.45 -6.62
CA ASP A 242 -24.97 -19.31 -7.39
C ASP A 242 -26.20 -18.62 -6.76
N GLY A 243 -27.08 -19.39 -6.10
CA GLY A 243 -28.23 -18.84 -5.39
C GLY A 243 -27.88 -17.81 -4.30
N CYS A 244 -26.68 -17.85 -3.72
CA CYS A 244 -26.23 -16.80 -2.81
C CYS A 244 -25.95 -15.48 -3.55
N PHE A 245 -25.33 -15.58 -4.74
CA PHE A 245 -24.97 -14.43 -5.58
C PHE A 245 -26.21 -13.72 -6.17
N ASP A 246 -27.36 -14.39 -6.23
CA ASP A 246 -28.63 -13.79 -6.67
C ASP A 246 -29.01 -12.55 -5.86
N SER A 247 -28.54 -12.47 -4.60
CA SER A 247 -28.70 -11.30 -3.74
C SER A 247 -28.12 -10.02 -4.35
N ASN A 248 -27.09 -10.12 -5.21
CA ASN A 248 -26.48 -8.98 -5.87
C ASN A 248 -27.40 -8.28 -6.88
N GLN A 249 -28.48 -8.93 -7.30
CA GLN A 249 -29.51 -8.32 -8.16
C GLN A 249 -30.43 -7.35 -7.39
N LYS A 250 -30.40 -7.38 -6.05
CA LYS A 250 -31.28 -6.52 -5.22
C LYS A 250 -30.84 -5.06 -5.25
N GLY A 251 -29.54 -4.77 -5.39
CA GLY A 251 -29.00 -3.41 -5.37
C GLY A 251 -29.17 -2.69 -4.02
N GLN A 252 -29.38 -3.44 -2.93
CA GLN A 252 -29.69 -2.94 -1.60
C GLN A 252 -28.54 -3.24 -0.63
N GLY A 253 -28.25 -2.28 0.26
CA GLY A 253 -27.20 -2.43 1.27
C GLY A 253 -25.84 -2.65 0.63
N THR A 254 -25.24 -3.81 0.91
CA THR A 254 -23.90 -4.21 0.43
C THR A 254 -23.95 -5.15 -0.77
N TYR A 255 -25.15 -5.47 -1.26
CA TYR A 255 -25.41 -6.42 -2.35
C TYR A 255 -25.72 -5.68 -3.65
N TYR A 256 -24.67 -5.36 -4.39
CA TYR A 256 -24.73 -4.63 -5.66
C TYR A 256 -23.52 -5.01 -6.53
N CYS A 257 -23.48 -4.55 -7.78
CA CYS A 257 -22.31 -4.71 -8.65
C CYS A 257 -21.36 -3.53 -8.53
N ARG A 258 -21.89 -2.32 -8.69
CA ARG A 258 -21.10 -1.08 -8.64
C ARG A 258 -21.86 0.04 -7.95
N LYS A 259 -21.13 1.09 -7.56
CA LYS A 259 -21.69 2.31 -6.98
C LYS A 259 -21.31 3.49 -7.86
N GLN A 260 -22.29 4.28 -8.30
CA GLN A 260 -22.06 5.46 -9.14
C GLN A 260 -22.71 6.67 -8.47
N ASN A 261 -21.92 7.71 -8.18
CA ASN A 261 -22.40 8.93 -7.51
C ASN A 261 -23.20 8.68 -6.22
N GLY A 262 -22.76 7.70 -5.42
CA GLY A 262 -23.45 7.33 -4.17
C GLY A 262 -24.61 6.34 -4.35
N VAL A 263 -25.08 6.11 -5.57
CA VAL A 263 -26.18 5.19 -5.89
C VAL A 263 -25.66 3.78 -6.13
N THR A 264 -26.24 2.79 -5.45
CA THR A 264 -25.93 1.37 -5.66
C THR A 264 -26.65 0.85 -6.90
N ILE A 265 -25.89 0.23 -7.80
CA ILE A 265 -26.41 -0.31 -9.06
C ILE A 265 -26.49 -1.85 -8.92
N PRO A 266 -27.69 -2.44 -9.05
CA PRO A 266 -27.86 -3.90 -8.97
C PRO A 266 -27.11 -4.59 -10.12
N CYS A 267 -26.66 -5.81 -9.89
CA CYS A 267 -26.10 -6.63 -10.94
C CYS A 267 -27.18 -7.07 -11.94
N ALA A 268 -26.85 -7.11 -13.23
CA ALA A 268 -27.64 -7.92 -14.16
C ALA A 268 -27.42 -9.41 -13.88
N ARG A 269 -28.32 -10.27 -14.37
CA ARG A 269 -28.27 -11.72 -14.12
C ARG A 269 -26.92 -12.35 -14.47
N LYS A 270 -26.28 -11.90 -15.56
CA LYS A 270 -24.97 -12.40 -16.02
C LYS A 270 -23.80 -11.90 -15.16
N ASP A 271 -23.98 -10.83 -14.39
CA ASP A 271 -22.92 -10.12 -13.66
C ASP A 271 -22.93 -10.44 -12.16
N ILE A 272 -23.84 -11.30 -11.68
CA ILE A 272 -24.01 -11.61 -10.25
C ILE A 272 -22.72 -12.09 -9.58
N LYS A 273 -21.82 -12.72 -10.35
CA LYS A 273 -20.50 -13.20 -9.90
C LYS A 273 -19.41 -12.12 -9.85
N CYS A 274 -19.72 -10.87 -10.19
CA CYS A 274 -18.81 -9.73 -10.14
C CYS A 274 -19.21 -8.67 -9.09
N GLY A 275 -20.28 -8.93 -8.33
CA GLY A 275 -20.70 -8.11 -7.19
C GLY A 275 -20.07 -8.55 -5.86
N ARG A 276 -20.87 -8.58 -4.79
CA ARG A 276 -20.46 -9.11 -3.48
C ARG A 276 -20.04 -10.57 -3.60
N LEU A 277 -18.90 -10.92 -3.01
CA LEU A 277 -18.47 -12.31 -2.88
C LEU A 277 -19.28 -13.03 -1.80
N PHE A 278 -19.69 -14.26 -2.09
CA PHE A 278 -20.31 -15.14 -1.12
C PHE A 278 -19.49 -16.42 -0.94
N CYS A 279 -19.28 -16.78 0.31
CA CYS A 279 -18.55 -17.95 0.73
C CYS A 279 -19.42 -18.83 1.64
N VAL A 280 -19.07 -20.10 1.75
CA VAL A 280 -19.70 -21.05 2.67
C VAL A 280 -18.61 -21.83 3.40
N GLN A 281 -18.90 -22.26 4.62
CA GLN A 281 -18.09 -23.29 5.26
C GLN A 281 -18.50 -24.66 4.72
N ARG A 282 -17.52 -25.57 4.54
CA ARG A 282 -17.84 -26.98 4.25
C ARG A 282 -18.88 -27.49 5.27
N PRO A 283 -19.96 -28.13 4.82
CA PRO A 283 -21.14 -28.30 5.64
C PRO A 283 -20.89 -29.18 6.87
N ILE A 284 -21.49 -28.80 8.01
CA ILE A 284 -21.79 -29.69 9.13
C ILE A 284 -23.25 -30.12 8.94
N GLY A 285 -23.51 -31.17 8.16
CA GLY A 285 -24.86 -31.62 7.80
C GLY A 285 -25.34 -31.14 6.41
N ASN A 286 -26.61 -30.71 6.29
CA ASN A 286 -27.25 -30.34 5.01
C ASN A 286 -27.54 -28.83 4.83
N THR A 287 -27.14 -27.98 5.78
CA THR A 287 -27.39 -26.54 5.75
C THR A 287 -26.09 -25.75 5.55
N PHE A 288 -26.12 -24.77 4.64
CA PHE A 288 -25.03 -23.82 4.43
C PHE A 288 -25.55 -22.38 4.56
N LEU A 289 -24.75 -21.50 5.15
CA LEU A 289 -25.03 -20.08 5.28
C LEU A 289 -24.22 -19.31 4.24
N CYS A 290 -24.89 -18.47 3.43
CA CYS A 290 -24.22 -17.55 2.51
C CYS A 290 -23.51 -16.46 3.32
N GLU A 291 -22.22 -16.62 3.57
CA GLU A 291 -21.41 -15.63 4.28
C GLU A 291 -20.84 -14.59 3.30
N SER A 292 -20.89 -13.33 3.71
CA SER A 292 -20.28 -12.22 2.98
C SER A 292 -19.78 -11.18 3.98
N THR A 293 -18.81 -10.37 3.58
CA THR A 293 -18.24 -9.30 4.40
C THR A 293 -18.27 -7.99 3.63
N SER A 294 -18.26 -6.88 4.36
CA SER A 294 -18.21 -5.52 3.80
C SER A 294 -17.60 -4.57 4.81
N SER A 295 -16.84 -3.58 4.34
CA SER A 295 -16.34 -2.50 5.19
C SER A 295 -17.09 -1.20 4.90
N LYS A 296 -17.35 -0.41 5.95
CA LYS A 296 -17.88 0.96 5.79
C LYS A 296 -16.80 1.93 5.27
N ASN A 297 -15.53 1.62 5.55
CA ASN A 297 -14.38 2.46 5.19
C ASN A 297 -13.94 2.20 3.75
N ASP A 298 -14.08 0.95 3.30
CA ASP A 298 -13.78 0.54 1.93
C ASP A 298 -14.91 -0.35 1.38
N PRO A 299 -15.76 0.18 0.48
CA PRO A 299 -16.87 -0.57 -0.09
C PRO A 299 -16.44 -1.75 -0.96
N ASP A 300 -15.18 -1.76 -1.43
CA ASP A 300 -14.62 -2.81 -2.27
C ASP A 300 -14.18 -4.03 -1.45
N ILE A 301 -13.91 -3.89 -0.14
CA ILE A 301 -13.64 -5.04 0.74
C ILE A 301 -14.82 -6.00 0.70
N GLY A 302 -14.55 -7.24 0.27
CA GLY A 302 -15.53 -8.33 0.15
C GLY A 302 -16.29 -8.36 -1.19
N MET A 303 -16.05 -7.43 -2.11
CA MET A 303 -16.47 -7.55 -3.50
C MET A 303 -15.58 -8.58 -4.22
N VAL A 304 -16.08 -9.19 -5.29
CA VAL A 304 -15.27 -10.09 -6.13
C VAL A 304 -14.16 -9.29 -6.81
N ASP A 305 -12.90 -9.71 -6.68
CA ASP A 305 -11.76 -9.01 -7.26
C ASP A 305 -11.87 -8.85 -8.78
N LEU A 306 -11.33 -7.76 -9.32
CA LEU A 306 -11.25 -7.54 -10.76
C LEU A 306 -10.38 -8.62 -11.43
N GLY A 307 -10.69 -8.95 -12.68
CA GLY A 307 -10.05 -10.03 -13.43
C GLY A 307 -10.45 -11.44 -13.00
N THR A 308 -11.23 -11.60 -11.92
CA THR A 308 -11.70 -12.91 -11.47
C THR A 308 -12.55 -13.59 -12.54
N LYS A 309 -12.31 -14.88 -12.77
CA LYS A 309 -13.12 -15.71 -13.65
C LYS A 309 -14.57 -15.79 -13.14
N CYS A 310 -15.52 -15.27 -13.91
CA CYS A 310 -16.96 -15.28 -13.60
C CYS A 310 -17.75 -16.26 -14.49
N GLY A 311 -17.10 -16.83 -15.50
CA GLY A 311 -17.66 -17.83 -16.40
C GLY A 311 -16.59 -18.41 -17.32
N ASN A 312 -16.94 -19.38 -18.16
CA ASN A 312 -16.01 -19.90 -19.16
C ASN A 312 -15.68 -18.80 -20.19
N GLY A 313 -14.40 -18.47 -20.35
CA GLY A 313 -13.96 -17.40 -21.24
C GLY A 313 -14.28 -16.00 -20.73
N ARG A 314 -14.66 -15.82 -19.45
CA ARG A 314 -15.17 -14.55 -18.93
C ARG A 314 -14.54 -14.13 -17.60
N VAL A 315 -14.41 -12.82 -17.44
CA VAL A 315 -13.79 -12.16 -16.28
C VAL A 315 -14.60 -10.95 -15.82
N CYS A 316 -14.44 -10.57 -14.55
CA CYS A 316 -15.00 -9.34 -14.00
C CYS A 316 -14.15 -8.13 -14.40
N ASN A 317 -14.70 -7.20 -15.19
CA ASN A 317 -14.01 -5.97 -15.57
C ASN A 317 -14.11 -4.87 -14.48
N SER A 318 -13.48 -3.72 -14.72
CA SER A 318 -13.53 -2.55 -13.82
C SER A 318 -14.93 -1.97 -13.59
N ASN A 319 -15.89 -2.25 -14.48
CA ASN A 319 -17.30 -1.90 -14.30
C ASN A 319 -18.07 -2.97 -13.51
N ARG A 320 -17.40 -3.99 -12.96
CA ARG A 320 -18.01 -5.10 -12.21
C ARG A 320 -19.01 -5.88 -13.07
N GLU A 321 -18.71 -6.03 -14.36
CA GLU A 321 -19.48 -6.79 -15.34
C GLU A 321 -18.72 -8.06 -15.72
N CYS A 322 -19.45 -9.15 -15.95
CA CYS A 322 -18.89 -10.41 -16.43
C CYS A 322 -18.82 -10.39 -17.96
N VAL A 323 -17.63 -10.11 -18.49
CA VAL A 323 -17.38 -9.88 -19.92
C VAL A 323 -16.42 -10.93 -20.48
N ASP A 324 -16.42 -11.08 -21.81
CA ASP A 324 -15.50 -12.00 -22.49
C ASP A 324 -14.05 -11.52 -22.36
N VAL A 325 -13.16 -12.45 -22.02
CA VAL A 325 -11.74 -12.19 -21.71
C VAL A 325 -11.00 -11.51 -22.86
N SER A 326 -11.41 -11.76 -24.11
CA SER A 326 -10.85 -11.14 -25.32
C SER A 326 -11.19 -9.67 -25.49
N THR A 327 -12.12 -9.14 -24.72
CA THR A 327 -12.60 -7.74 -24.78
C THR A 327 -12.43 -7.00 -23.45
N ALA A 328 -11.88 -7.66 -22.44
CA ALA A 328 -11.81 -7.16 -21.07
C ALA A 328 -10.59 -6.28 -20.78
N TYR A 329 -9.53 -6.41 -21.59
CA TYR A 329 -8.20 -5.83 -21.37
C TYR A 329 -7.68 -5.13 -22.62
#